data_AF-A0A6I1JXY3-F1
#
_entry.id   AF-A0A6I1JXY3-F1
#
_cell.length_a   1.000
_cell.length_b   1.000
_cell.length_c   1.000
_cell.angle_alpha   90.00
_cell.angle_beta   90.00
_cell.angle_gamma   90.00
#
_symmetry.space_group_name_H-M   'P 1'
#
loop_
_entity.id
_entity.type
_entity.pdbx_description
1 polymer ?
#
loop_
_entity_poly.entity_id
_entity_poly.type
_entity_poly.pdbx_seq_one_letter_code
_entity_poly.pdbx_strand_id
1 'polypeptide(L)'
;MRLHWLAAVAALVFTIDIAAAQTTTAPSRSRPAASATTTTPAATTTTTTRRPRSAAQLRNDQIMRDCGAEWRRDKARLQAAGKTWRTFLPECRARRVRS
;
A
#
# COMPACT_ATOMS: atom_id res chain seq x y z
N MET A 1 -20.36 -23.98 22.93
CA MET A 1 -19.14 -24.64 23.44
C MET A 1 -17.92 -24.07 22.73
N ARG A 2 -16.80 -23.91 23.45
CA ARG A 2 -15.51 -23.25 23.09
C ARG A 2 -15.32 -21.81 23.60
N LEU A 3 -15.57 -21.61 24.91
CA LEU A 3 -14.59 -20.92 25.75
C LEU A 3 -13.42 -21.89 25.93
N HIS A 4 -12.17 -21.44 25.85
CA HIS A 4 -11.06 -21.61 26.81
C HIS A 4 -9.79 -20.98 26.17
N TRP A 5 -8.99 -20.30 27.00
CA TRP A 5 -7.62 -19.81 26.77
C TRP A 5 -7.41 -18.31 26.47
N LEU A 6 -7.58 -17.53 27.53
CA LEU A 6 -6.70 -16.40 27.87
C LEU A 6 -5.69 -16.86 28.94
N ALA A 7 -4.39 -16.78 28.66
CA ALA A 7 -3.26 -16.64 29.61
C ALA A 7 -1.95 -16.67 28.78
N ALA A 8 -1.32 -15.56 28.39
CA ALA A 8 -0.51 -14.63 29.19
C ALA A 8 0.65 -15.29 29.95
N VAL A 9 1.82 -15.45 29.33
CA VAL A 9 3.13 -15.43 30.03
C VAL A 9 4.26 -14.96 29.10
N ALA A 10 5.10 -14.09 29.65
CA ALA A 10 6.51 -13.82 29.34
C ALA A 10 6.87 -13.03 28.06
N ALA A 11 7.02 -11.72 28.27
CA ALA A 11 8.08 -10.94 27.64
C ALA A 11 9.48 -11.34 28.17
N LEU A 12 10.53 -11.00 27.40
CA LEU A 12 11.99 -11.21 27.61
C LEU A 12 12.40 -12.66 27.27
N VAL A 13 13.24 -12.92 26.26
CA VAL A 13 14.68 -12.63 26.26
C VAL A 13 15.21 -12.51 24.82
N PHE A 14 15.96 -11.44 24.60
CA PHE A 14 16.82 -11.15 23.46
C PHE A 14 18.03 -12.11 23.46
N THR A 15 18.54 -12.45 22.25
CA THR A 15 19.87 -13.06 21.92
C THR A 15 20.00 -14.57 22.26
N ILE A 16 20.60 -15.51 21.48
CA ILE A 16 21.76 -15.62 20.56
C ILE A 16 21.52 -16.94 19.73
N ASP A 17 21.47 -16.92 18.38
CA ASP A 17 22.54 -17.33 17.43
C ASP A 17 22.83 -18.87 17.43
N ILE A 18 22.65 -19.67 16.36
CA ILE A 18 23.64 -19.87 15.28
C ILE A 18 23.13 -20.87 14.20
N ALA A 19 23.49 -20.56 12.94
CA ALA A 19 23.78 -21.41 11.75
C ALA A 19 22.70 -22.37 11.17
N ALA A 20 22.54 -22.53 9.86
CA ALA A 20 23.41 -22.21 8.73
C ALA A 20 22.57 -21.88 7.50
N ALA A 21 22.80 -20.71 6.89
CA ALA A 21 22.52 -20.51 5.48
C ALA A 21 23.35 -19.34 4.93
N GLN A 22 24.43 -19.74 4.24
CA GLN A 22 24.90 -19.12 3.01
C GLN A 22 25.80 -17.89 3.15
N THR A 23 27.06 -18.20 3.46
CA THR A 23 28.20 -17.57 2.79
C THR A 23 28.02 -17.60 1.27
N THR A 24 27.84 -16.44 0.66
CA THR A 24 28.40 -16.16 -0.68
C THR A 24 28.68 -14.66 -0.78
N THR A 25 29.98 -14.40 -0.76
CA THR A 25 30.70 -13.17 -1.07
C THR A 25 30.13 -12.40 -2.25
N ALA A 26 29.67 -11.17 -2.00
CA ALA A 26 29.60 -10.12 -2.99
C ALA A 26 30.49 -8.95 -2.51
N PRO A 27 31.31 -8.34 -3.38
CA PRO A 27 32.38 -7.46 -2.94
C PRO A 27 31.84 -6.18 -2.32
N SER A 28 32.43 -5.86 -1.17
CA SER A 28 32.38 -4.57 -0.47
C SER A 28 32.53 -3.42 -1.46
N ARG A 29 31.43 -2.69 -1.71
CA ARG A 29 31.50 -1.35 -2.27
C ARG A 29 31.57 -0.40 -1.08
N SER A 30 32.80 -0.05 -0.73
CA SER A 30 33.16 0.97 0.25
C SER A 30 32.25 2.19 0.10
N ARG A 31 31.38 2.42 1.09
CA ARG A 31 30.57 3.63 1.20
C ARG A 31 31.46 4.72 1.80
N PRO A 32 31.77 5.81 1.10
CA PRO A 32 32.39 6.95 1.75
C PRO A 32 31.37 7.52 2.73
N ALA A 33 31.72 7.52 4.01
CA ALA A 33 31.11 8.39 4.99
C ALA A 33 31.50 9.82 4.62
N ALA A 34 30.54 10.59 4.11
CA ALA A 34 30.64 12.03 4.06
C ALA A 34 29.33 12.59 4.60
N SER A 35 29.42 13.12 5.81
CA SER A 35 28.50 14.14 6.30
C SER A 35 28.54 15.30 5.32
N ALA A 36 27.44 15.55 4.63
CA ALA A 36 27.18 16.82 3.98
C ALA A 36 25.68 17.07 4.06
N THR A 37 25.36 18.11 4.84
CA THR A 37 24.14 18.91 4.86
C THR A 37 23.11 18.47 3.81
N THR A 38 21.99 17.89 4.27
CA THR A 38 20.81 17.71 3.42
C THR A 38 20.24 19.09 3.12
N THR A 39 20.81 19.76 2.13
CA THR A 39 20.08 20.73 1.33
C THR A 39 18.92 19.95 0.74
N THR A 40 17.73 20.17 1.30
CA THR A 40 16.45 19.82 0.67
C THR A 40 16.60 20.12 -0.82
N PRO A 41 16.54 19.11 -1.71
CA PRO A 41 16.34 19.41 -3.11
C PRO A 41 15.00 20.13 -3.14
N ALA A 42 15.05 21.45 -3.33
CA ALA A 42 13.90 22.22 -3.74
C ALA A 42 13.23 21.38 -4.82
N ALA A 43 11.99 20.99 -4.55
CA ALA A 43 11.16 20.28 -5.50
C ALA A 43 11.14 21.15 -6.75
N THR A 44 12.06 20.85 -7.66
CA THR A 44 12.11 21.47 -8.96
C THR A 44 10.85 20.96 -9.58
N THR A 45 9.85 21.84 -9.71
CA THR A 45 8.66 21.60 -10.48
C THR A 45 9.16 21.37 -11.89
N THR A 46 9.54 20.14 -12.20
CA THR A 46 9.81 19.72 -13.55
C THR A 46 8.47 19.85 -14.22
N THR A 47 8.26 20.97 -14.89
CA THR A 47 7.20 21.18 -15.86
C THR A 47 7.53 20.28 -17.05
N THR A 48 7.53 18.97 -16.83
CA THR A 48 7.31 18.01 -17.89
C THR A 48 5.94 18.38 -18.41
N THR A 49 5.86 18.86 -19.65
CA THR A 49 4.62 19.10 -20.37
C THR A 49 3.79 17.82 -20.32
N ARG A 50 2.95 17.68 -19.29
CA ARG A 50 2.13 16.51 -19.07
C ARG A 50 1.07 16.56 -20.15
N ARG A 51 1.11 15.59 -21.07
CA ARG A 51 0.06 15.42 -22.07
C ARG A 51 -1.31 15.47 -21.37
N PRO A 52 -2.28 16.25 -21.89
CA PRO A 52 -3.62 16.28 -21.31
C PRO A 52 -4.17 14.85 -21.25
N ARG A 53 -4.90 14.54 -20.18
CA ARG A 53 -5.55 13.23 -20.08
C ARG A 53 -6.56 13.08 -21.21
N SER A 54 -6.58 11.91 -21.84
CA SER A 54 -7.61 11.57 -22.83
C SER A 54 -8.99 11.45 -22.16
N ALA A 55 -10.05 11.56 -22.95
CA ALA A 55 -11.42 11.38 -22.47
C ALA A 55 -11.63 10.03 -21.77
N ALA A 56 -11.02 8.95 -22.30
CA ALA A 56 -11.07 7.62 -21.68
C ALA A 56 -10.39 7.60 -20.29
N GLN A 57 -9.27 8.30 -20.13
CA GLN A 57 -8.60 8.42 -18.84
C GLN A 57 -9.46 9.21 -17.85
N LEU A 58 -10.05 10.33 -18.28
CA LEU A 58 -10.95 11.13 -17.45
C LEU A 58 -12.19 10.35 -17.01
N ARG A 59 -12.80 9.54 -17.91
CA ARG A 59 -13.92 8.65 -17.56
C ARG A 59 -13.50 7.61 -16.52
N ASN A 60 -12.33 7.00 -16.68
CA ASN A 60 -11.81 6.04 -15.71
C ASN A 60 -11.55 6.67 -14.34
N ASP A 61 -10.97 7.88 -14.31
CA ASP A 61 -10.75 8.63 -13.08
C ASP A 61 -12.07 8.96 -12.37
N GLN A 62 -13.08 9.36 -13.14
CA GLN A 62 -14.42 9.64 -12.60
C GLN A 62 -15.03 8.38 -11.98
N ILE A 63 -15.00 7.25 -12.69
CA ILE A 63 -15.49 5.96 -12.17
C ILE A 63 -14.77 5.59 -10.87
N MET A 64 -13.44 5.78 -10.78
CA MET A 64 -12.67 5.50 -9.58
C MET A 64 -13.06 6.41 -8.42
N ARG A 65 -13.28 7.71 -8.68
CA ARG A 65 -13.75 8.67 -7.67
C ARG A 65 -15.13 8.30 -7.14
N ASP A 66 -16.06 7.98 -8.03
CA ASP A 66 -17.43 7.63 -7.67
C ASP A 66 -17.49 6.32 -6.89
N CYS A 67 -16.76 5.29 -7.34
CA CYS A 67 -16.65 4.03 -6.61
C CYS A 67 -15.98 4.20 -5.25
N GLY A 68 -14.94 5.04 -5.17
CA GLY A 68 -14.29 5.37 -3.90
C GLY A 68 -15.21 6.11 -2.93
N ALA A 69 -16.07 6.99 -3.44
CA ALA A 69 -17.07 7.70 -2.63
C ALA A 69 -18.15 6.73 -2.10
N GLU A 70 -18.68 5.86 -2.96
CA GLU A 70 -19.67 4.83 -2.59
C GLU A 70 -19.10 3.87 -1.53
N TRP A 71 -17.85 3.41 -1.71
CA TRP A 71 -17.19 2.57 -0.71
C TRP A 71 -17.02 3.29 0.63
N ARG A 72 -16.58 4.56 0.63
CA ARG A 72 -16.42 5.33 1.88
C ARG A 72 -17.75 5.52 2.60
N ARG A 73 -18.83 5.79 1.86
CA ARG A 73 -20.19 5.93 2.40
C ARG A 73 -20.70 4.63 3.03
N ASP A 74 -20.53 3.52 2.33
CA ASP A 74 -21.15 2.24 2.70
C ASP A 74 -20.18 1.24 3.33
N LYS A 75 -18.98 1.69 3.73
CA LYS A 75 -17.87 0.81 4.13
C LYS A 75 -18.28 -0.22 5.17
N ALA A 76 -18.94 0.22 6.24
CA ALA A 76 -19.37 -0.66 7.33
C ALA A 76 -20.38 -1.72 6.84
N ARG A 77 -21.36 -1.31 6.02
CA ARG A 77 -22.37 -2.20 5.43
C ARG A 77 -21.73 -3.22 4.48
N LEU A 78 -20.80 -2.77 3.63
CA LEU A 78 -20.09 -3.62 2.68
C LEU A 78 -19.17 -4.61 3.40
N GLN A 79 -18.47 -4.17 4.45
CA GLN A 79 -17.63 -5.04 5.28
C GLN A 79 -18.45 -6.05 6.09
N ALA A 80 -19.60 -5.64 6.63
CA ALA A 80 -20.54 -6.57 7.28
C ALA A 80 -21.08 -7.63 6.30
N ALA A 81 -21.22 -7.28 5.02
CA ALA A 81 -21.53 -8.21 3.94
C ALA A 81 -20.32 -9.00 3.41
N GLY A 82 -19.17 -8.95 4.10
CA GLY A 82 -17.95 -9.68 3.72
C GLY A 82 -17.23 -9.13 2.48
N LYS A 83 -17.63 -7.95 1.97
CA LYS A 83 -16.97 -7.33 0.82
C LYS A 83 -15.73 -6.56 1.27
N THR A 84 -14.70 -6.62 0.45
CA THR A 84 -13.51 -5.79 0.57
C THR A 84 -13.47 -4.82 -0.60
N TRP A 85 -12.62 -3.79 -0.54
CA TRP A 85 -12.42 -2.88 -1.66
C TRP A 85 -12.08 -3.63 -2.96
N ARG A 86 -11.28 -4.71 -2.85
CA ARG A 86 -10.89 -5.55 -3.99
C ARG A 86 -12.07 -6.26 -4.65
N THR A 87 -13.07 -6.70 -3.88
CA THR A 87 -14.26 -7.36 -4.45
C THR A 87 -15.33 -6.36 -4.86
N PHE A 88 -15.47 -5.25 -4.15
CA PHE A 88 -16.45 -4.21 -4.45
C PHE A 88 -16.09 -3.39 -5.71
N LEU A 89 -14.83 -2.97 -5.85
CA LEU A 89 -14.41 -2.10 -6.96
C LEU A 89 -14.75 -2.66 -8.36
N PRO A 90 -14.47 -3.94 -8.69
CA PRO A 90 -14.83 -4.48 -10.01
C PRO A 90 -16.35 -4.51 -10.23
N GLU A 91 -17.15 -4.86 -9.22
CA GLU A 91 -18.62 -4.81 -9.30
C GLU A 91 -19.12 -3.38 -9.56
N CYS A 92 -18.55 -2.43 -8.83
CA CYS A 92 -18.85 -1.01 -8.90
C CYS A 92 -18.52 -0.41 -10.29
N ARG A 93 -17.35 -0.78 -10.83
CA ARG A 93 -16.92 -0.43 -12.19
C ARG A 93 -17.85 -1.04 -13.23
N ALA A 94 -18.17 -2.33 -13.10
CA ALA A 94 -19.02 -3.03 -14.05
C ALA A 94 -20.44 -2.46 -14.12
N ARG A 95 -20.98 -1.95 -12.99
CA ARG A 95 -22.24 -1.20 -13.01
C ARG A 95 -22.12 0.09 -13.84
N ARG A 96 -21.03 0.85 -13.65
CA ARG A 96 -20.81 2.18 -14.29
C ARG A 96 -20.40 2.17 -15.77
N VAL A 97 -19.90 1.03 -16.25
CA VAL A 97 -19.57 0.84 -17.67
C VAL A 97 -20.80 0.36 -18.45
N ARG A 98 -21.76 -0.27 -17.77
CA ARG A 98 -23.00 -0.78 -18.37
C ARG A 98 -24.20 0.17 -18.23
N SER A 99 -24.05 1.21 -17.42
CA SER A 99 -24.97 2.34 -17.27
C SER A 99 -24.58 3.50 -18.17
#